data_AF-A0A2J4XUQ7-F1
#
_entry.id   AF-A0A2J4XUQ7-F1
#
_cell.length_a   1.000
_cell.length_b   1.000
_cell.length_c   1.000
_cell.angle_alpha   90.00
_cell.angle_beta   90.00
_cell.angle_gamma   90.00
#
_symmetry.space_group_name_H-M   'P 1'
#
loop_
_entity.id
_entity.type
_entity.pdbx_description
1 polymer ?
#
loop_
_entity_poly.entity_id
_entity_poly.type
_entity_poly.pdbx_seq_one_letter_code
_entity_poly.pdbx_strand_id
1 'polypeptide(L)'
;MGGLLGGPVVGGLVGLTGGLHRYSLGGMTALSCMVSTIVEGLLGGLVHSILVKRGRPDKVFSPLTAGAITFFAEMVQMLIILLIARPFEDALHLVQSIAAPMMVTNTVGAALFMRILLDKRAMFEKYTSAFSATALKVAASTEGILRQGFNEENSMK
;
A
#
# COMPACT_ATOMS: atom_id res chain seq x y z
N MET A 1 -0.71 3.30 -4.71
CA MET A 1 -0.37 2.21 -3.77
C MET A 1 1.10 1.85 -3.71
N GLY A 2 1.76 1.56 -4.84
CA GLY A 2 3.20 1.21 -4.85
C GLY A 2 4.07 2.22 -4.09
N GLY A 3 3.87 3.53 -4.32
CA GLY A 3 4.58 4.58 -3.57
C GLY A 3 4.25 4.59 -2.08
N LEU A 4 2.96 4.44 -1.70
CA LEU A 4 2.56 4.44 -0.29
C LEU A 4 3.19 3.29 0.51
N LEU A 5 3.47 2.15 -0.12
CA LEU A 5 4.06 0.99 0.56
C LEU A 5 5.60 0.93 0.42
N GLY A 6 6.14 1.36 -0.73
CA GLY A 6 7.55 1.23 -1.09
C GLY A 6 8.34 2.54 -1.11
N GLY A 7 7.73 3.66 -0.74
CA GLY A 7 8.36 4.97 -0.72
C GLY A 7 8.48 5.64 -2.11
N PRO A 8 9.19 6.78 -2.18
CA PRO A 8 9.18 7.69 -3.34
C PRO A 8 9.89 7.09 -4.55
N VAL A 9 10.93 6.29 -4.35
CA VAL A 9 11.65 5.63 -5.45
C VAL A 9 10.74 4.60 -6.13
N VAL A 10 10.11 3.71 -5.35
CA VAL A 10 9.16 2.72 -5.89
C VAL A 10 7.96 3.42 -6.52
N GLY A 11 7.42 4.46 -5.87
CA GLY A 11 6.33 5.26 -6.40
C GLY A 11 6.64 5.90 -7.75
N GLY A 12 7.81 6.52 -7.89
CA GLY A 12 8.26 7.14 -9.13
C GLY A 12 8.47 6.13 -10.26
N LEU A 13 9.12 5.00 -9.99
CA LEU A 13 9.36 3.97 -11.01
C LEU A 13 8.07 3.31 -11.49
N VAL A 14 7.17 2.96 -10.58
CA VAL A 14 5.85 2.40 -10.91
C VAL A 14 5.00 3.44 -11.67
N GLY A 15 5.04 4.70 -11.23
CA GLY A 15 4.36 5.80 -11.92
C GLY A 15 4.88 6.04 -13.33
N LEU A 16 6.20 5.99 -13.53
CA LEU A 16 6.85 6.15 -14.83
C LEU A 16 6.48 5.01 -15.78
N THR A 17 6.64 3.77 -15.33
CA THR A 17 6.32 2.59 -16.15
C THR A 17 4.83 2.53 -16.51
N GLY A 18 3.94 2.75 -15.55
CA GLY A 18 2.49 2.84 -15.79
C GLY A 18 2.12 4.03 -16.68
N GLY A 19 2.75 5.18 -16.47
CA GLY A 19 2.53 6.39 -17.27
C GLY A 19 2.97 6.23 -18.72
N LEU A 20 4.15 5.67 -18.95
CA LEU A 20 4.65 5.36 -20.31
C LEU A 20 3.76 4.34 -21.02
N HIS A 21 3.29 3.32 -20.30
CA HIS A 21 2.32 2.38 -20.85
C HIS A 21 1.02 3.10 -21.26
N ARG A 22 0.47 3.97 -20.41
CA ARG A 22 -0.72 4.78 -20.77
C ARG A 22 -0.47 5.73 -21.93
N TYR A 23 0.71 6.34 -22.00
CA TYR A 23 1.10 7.21 -23.11
C TYR A 23 1.10 6.45 -24.45
N SER A 24 1.57 5.19 -24.44
CA SER A 24 1.61 4.34 -25.64
C SER A 24 0.24 3.99 -26.21
N LEU A 25 -0.84 4.08 -25.41
CA LEU A 25 -2.21 3.89 -25.88
C LEU A 25 -2.71 5.05 -26.75
N GLY A 26 -2.00 6.19 -26.76
CA GLY A 26 -2.35 7.36 -27.55
C GLY A 26 -3.62 8.07 -27.06
N GLY A 27 -4.08 9.06 -27.84
CA GLY A 27 -5.26 9.86 -27.54
C GLY A 27 -4.97 11.25 -26.98
N MET A 28 -6.01 12.07 -26.90
CA MET A 28 -5.95 13.49 -26.51
C MET A 28 -5.34 13.71 -25.12
N THR A 29 -5.58 12.78 -24.19
CA THR A 29 -5.13 12.88 -22.78
C THR A 29 -3.88 12.05 -22.48
N ALA A 30 -3.19 11.54 -23.51
CA ALA A 30 -2.05 10.64 -23.32
C ALA A 30 -0.93 11.30 -22.49
N LEU A 31 -0.55 12.54 -22.82
CA LEU A 31 0.46 13.29 -22.06
C LEU A 31 -0.01 13.63 -20.65
N SER A 32 -1.25 14.12 -20.50
CA SER A 32 -1.77 14.52 -19.21
C SER A 32 -1.91 13.32 -18.25
N CYS A 33 -2.36 12.17 -18.76
CA CYS A 33 -2.46 10.93 -17.98
C CYS A 33 -1.09 10.35 -17.61
N MET A 34 -0.11 10.45 -18.50
CA MET A 34 1.26 10.03 -18.19
C MET A 34 1.83 10.86 -17.04
N VAL A 35 1.76 12.18 -17.15
CA VAL A 35 2.27 13.11 -16.13
C VAL A 35 1.52 12.92 -14.82
N SER A 36 0.18 12.81 -14.86
CA SER A 36 -0.60 12.58 -13.64
C SER A 36 -0.19 11.28 -12.95
N THR A 37 -0.04 10.17 -13.70
CA THR A 37 0.32 8.86 -13.13
C THR A 37 1.67 8.90 -12.42
N ILE A 38 2.65 9.62 -12.98
CA ILE A 38 3.96 9.81 -12.35
C ILE A 38 3.82 10.63 -11.06
N VAL A 39 3.08 11.75 -11.12
CA VAL A 39 2.86 12.63 -9.96
C VAL A 39 2.14 11.89 -8.83
N GLU A 40 1.12 11.09 -9.13
CA GLU A 40 0.39 10.28 -8.15
C GLU A 40 1.28 9.23 -7.48
N GLY A 41 2.13 8.57 -8.27
CA GLY A 41 3.13 7.63 -7.76
C GLY A 41 4.09 8.29 -6.77
N LEU A 42 4.62 9.46 -7.13
CA LEU A 42 5.50 10.26 -6.28
C LEU A 42 4.79 10.80 -5.04
N LEU A 43 3.56 11.32 -5.17
CA LEU A 43 2.76 11.81 -4.04
C LEU A 43 2.55 10.72 -3.00
N GLY A 44 2.14 9.52 -3.43
CA GLY A 44 1.99 8.37 -2.52
C GLY A 44 3.30 8.03 -1.80
N GLY A 45 4.43 8.06 -2.50
CA GLY A 45 5.74 7.76 -1.92
C GLY A 45 6.32 8.87 -1.03
N LEU A 46 6.00 10.12 -1.32
CA LEU A 46 6.34 11.25 -0.47
C LEU A 46 5.57 11.18 0.85
N VAL A 47 4.27 10.90 0.80
CA VAL A 47 3.45 10.74 2.01
C VAL A 47 3.95 9.57 2.85
N HIS A 48 4.33 8.45 2.23
CA HIS A 48 5.03 7.36 2.93
C HIS A 48 6.26 7.87 3.69
N SER A 49 7.15 8.59 3.01
CA SER A 49 8.38 9.12 3.61
C SER A 49 8.10 10.06 4.77
N ILE A 50 7.08 10.92 4.64
CA ILE A 50 6.68 11.86 5.70
C ILE A 50 6.14 11.12 6.92
N LEU A 51 5.29 10.11 6.72
CA LEU A 51 4.71 9.32 7.81
C LEU A 51 5.77 8.50 8.55
N VAL A 52 6.70 7.88 7.81
CA VAL A 52 7.83 7.14 8.39
C VAL A 52 8.77 8.08 9.15
N LYS A 53 9.16 9.22 8.57
CA LYS A 53 10.00 10.22 9.25
C LYS A 53 9.36 10.78 10.53
N ARG A 54 8.03 10.88 10.58
CA ARG A 54 7.28 11.31 11.78
C ARG A 54 7.09 10.20 12.82
N GLY A 55 7.74 9.05 12.66
CA GLY A 55 7.64 7.92 13.60
C GLY A 55 6.25 7.29 13.64
N ARG A 56 5.46 7.42 12.56
CA ARG A 56 4.12 6.84 12.45
C ARG A 56 4.01 5.86 11.28
N PRO A 57 4.88 4.85 11.18
CA PRO A 57 4.83 3.86 10.11
C PRO A 57 3.52 3.06 10.13
N ASP A 58 2.91 2.85 11.29
CA ASP A 58 1.65 2.10 11.43
C ASP A 58 0.49 2.79 10.69
N LYS A 59 0.54 4.12 10.60
CA LYS A 59 -0.48 4.88 9.88
C LYS A 59 -0.39 4.67 8.38
N VAL A 60 0.77 4.33 7.82
CA VAL A 60 0.90 4.00 6.39
C VAL A 60 -0.03 2.84 6.01
N PHE A 61 -0.25 1.92 6.95
CA PHE A 61 -1.09 0.76 6.75
C PHE A 61 -2.56 0.99 7.10
N SER A 62 -2.95 2.19 7.53
CA SER A 62 -4.34 2.46 7.91
C SER A 62 -5.23 2.64 6.67
N PRO A 63 -6.34 1.88 6.54
CA PRO A 63 -7.26 1.98 5.40
C PRO A 63 -7.78 3.40 5.17
N LEU A 64 -8.06 4.12 6.26
CA LEU A 64 -8.58 5.48 6.20
C LEU A 64 -7.54 6.45 5.62
N THR A 65 -6.27 6.28 5.99
CA THR A 65 -5.19 7.12 5.45
C THR A 65 -4.91 6.81 3.99
N ALA A 66 -4.89 5.52 3.62
CA ALA A 66 -4.68 5.10 2.24
C ALA A 66 -5.79 5.65 1.33
N GLY A 67 -7.05 5.55 1.77
CA GLY A 67 -8.19 6.16 1.11
C GLY A 67 -8.05 7.68 0.98
N ALA A 68 -7.77 8.40 2.08
CA ALA A 68 -7.65 9.86 2.04
C ALA A 68 -6.51 10.35 1.12
N ILE A 69 -5.37 9.65 1.11
CA ILE A 69 -4.24 9.96 0.23
C ILE A 69 -4.62 9.71 -1.23
N THR A 70 -5.26 8.57 -1.52
CA THR A 70 -5.73 8.27 -2.87
C THR A 70 -6.75 9.30 -3.34
N PHE A 71 -7.72 9.68 -2.51
CA PHE A 71 -8.69 10.72 -2.83
C PHE A 71 -8.01 12.04 -3.22
N PHE A 72 -7.02 12.47 -2.43
CA PHE A 72 -6.27 13.69 -2.73
C PHE A 72 -5.42 13.57 -4.00
N ALA A 73 -4.81 12.41 -4.23
CA ALA A 73 -4.05 12.14 -5.45
C ALA A 73 -4.94 12.21 -6.70
N GLU A 74 -6.14 11.62 -6.64
CA GLU A 74 -7.14 11.67 -7.72
C GLU A 74 -7.61 13.10 -7.99
N MET A 75 -7.84 13.90 -6.94
CA MET A 75 -8.14 15.33 -7.11
C MET A 75 -7.02 16.05 -7.87
N VAL A 76 -5.76 15.80 -7.51
CA VAL A 76 -4.60 16.36 -8.21
C VAL A 76 -4.53 15.86 -9.66
N GLN A 77 -4.83 14.59 -9.93
CA GLN A 77 -4.89 14.06 -11.29
C GLN A 77 -5.93 14.79 -12.15
N MET A 78 -7.15 14.99 -11.65
CA MET A 78 -8.20 15.70 -12.40
C MET A 78 -7.78 17.13 -12.72
N LEU A 79 -7.10 17.82 -11.79
CA LEU A 79 -6.53 19.14 -12.03
C LEU A 79 -5.45 19.13 -13.11
N ILE A 80 -4.53 18.15 -13.08
CA ILE A 80 -3.49 18.00 -14.10
C ILE A 80 -4.09 17.77 -15.49
N ILE A 81 -5.16 16.96 -15.58
CA ILE A 81 -5.87 16.71 -16.84
C ILE A 81 -6.43 18.01 -17.41
N LEU A 82 -7.14 18.81 -16.60
CA LEU A 82 -7.72 20.08 -17.04
C LEU A 82 -6.67 21.12 -17.46
N LEU A 83 -5.50 21.11 -16.81
CA LEU A 83 -4.42 22.06 -17.12
C LEU A 83 -3.66 21.72 -18.40
N ILE A 84 -3.47 20.43 -18.69
CA ILE A 84 -2.60 19.96 -19.77
C ILE A 84 -3.38 19.52 -21.02
N ALA A 85 -4.52 18.86 -20.86
CA ALA A 85 -5.26 18.30 -21.98
C ALA A 85 -5.89 19.42 -22.84
N ARG A 86 -5.75 19.31 -24.16
CA ARG A 86 -6.30 20.25 -25.14
C ARG A 86 -7.02 19.50 -26.26
N PRO A 87 -8.19 19.99 -26.73
CA PRO A 87 -8.91 21.21 -26.33
C PRO A 87 -9.57 21.09 -24.94
N PHE A 88 -9.76 22.23 -24.26
CA PHE A 88 -10.23 22.29 -22.87
C PHE A 88 -11.67 21.80 -22.69
N GLU A 89 -12.56 22.09 -23.65
CA GLU A 89 -13.96 21.69 -23.63
C GLU A 89 -14.09 20.16 -23.51
N ASP A 90 -13.36 19.42 -24.35
CA ASP A 90 -13.37 17.95 -24.35
C ASP A 90 -12.79 17.39 -23.03
N ALA A 91 -11.72 18.01 -22.51
CA ALA A 91 -11.13 17.63 -21.23
C ALA A 91 -12.11 17.84 -20.06
N LEU A 92 -12.89 18.93 -20.09
CA LEU A 92 -13.86 19.26 -19.05
C LEU A 92 -15.05 18.30 -19.08
N HIS A 93 -15.59 17.99 -20.26
CA HIS A 93 -16.62 16.96 -20.42
C HIS A 93 -16.17 15.58 -19.94
N LEU A 94 -14.91 15.22 -20.22
CA LEU A 94 -14.32 13.98 -19.76
C LEU A 94 -14.23 13.95 -18.23
N VAL A 95 -13.65 14.98 -17.61
CA VAL A 95 -13.51 15.07 -16.15
C VAL A 95 -14.88 15.06 -15.46
N GLN A 96 -15.88 15.77 -15.96
CA GLN A 96 -17.24 15.73 -15.39
C GLN A 96 -17.84 14.32 -15.38
N SER A 97 -17.57 13.54 -16.42
CA SER A 97 -18.11 12.19 -16.55
C SER A 97 -17.36 11.17 -15.68
N ILE A 98 -16.05 11.32 -15.51
CA ILE A 98 -15.20 10.33 -14.83
C ILE A 98 -14.83 10.69 -13.40
N ALA A 99 -14.84 11.97 -13.01
CA ALA A 99 -14.28 12.40 -11.73
C ALA A 99 -14.97 11.74 -10.53
N ALA A 100 -16.31 11.76 -10.49
CA ALA A 100 -17.06 11.16 -9.40
C ALA A 100 -16.84 9.63 -9.29
N PRO A 101 -17.05 8.82 -10.36
CA PRO A 101 -16.87 7.37 -10.25
C PRO A 101 -15.40 7.00 -9.99
N MET A 102 -14.43 7.69 -10.59
CA MET A 102 -13.00 7.38 -10.43
C MET A 102 -12.51 7.70 -9.01
N MET A 103 -12.86 8.88 -8.45
CA MET A 103 -12.51 9.23 -7.08
C MET A 103 -13.09 8.23 -6.08
N VAL A 104 -14.38 7.89 -6.21
CA VAL A 104 -15.04 6.98 -5.26
C VAL A 104 -14.46 5.57 -5.36
N THR A 105 -14.38 5.01 -6.57
CA THR A 105 -13.91 3.63 -6.74
C THR A 105 -12.45 3.47 -6.36
N ASN A 106 -11.57 4.41 -6.72
CA ASN A 106 -10.15 4.32 -6.39
C ASN A 106 -9.90 4.56 -4.90
N THR A 107 -10.64 5.48 -4.25
CA THR A 107 -10.54 5.71 -2.80
C THR A 107 -11.02 4.51 -1.98
N VAL A 108 -12.18 3.96 -2.33
CA VAL A 108 -12.73 2.77 -1.66
C VAL A 108 -11.85 1.56 -1.92
N GLY A 109 -11.45 1.34 -3.17
CA GLY A 109 -10.54 0.27 -3.57
C GLY A 109 -9.21 0.36 -2.84
N ALA A 110 -8.69 1.58 -2.65
CA ALA A 110 -7.48 1.84 -1.89
C ALA A 110 -7.61 1.42 -0.42
N ALA A 111 -8.68 1.85 0.24
CA ALA A 111 -8.96 1.51 1.63
C ALA A 111 -9.16 -0.01 1.81
N LEU A 112 -9.90 -0.66 0.90
CA LEU A 112 -10.12 -2.11 0.93
C LEU A 112 -8.82 -2.88 0.71
N PHE A 113 -8.00 -2.50 -0.27
CA PHE A 113 -6.71 -3.13 -0.50
C PHE A 113 -5.81 -3.05 0.74
N MET A 114 -5.79 -1.88 1.38
CA MET A 114 -5.03 -1.67 2.61
C MET A 114 -5.57 -2.53 3.78
N ARG A 115 -6.90 -2.66 3.90
CA ARG A 115 -7.53 -3.51 4.91
C ARG A 115 -7.17 -4.98 4.72
N ILE A 116 -7.20 -5.46 3.48
CA ILE A 116 -6.78 -6.83 3.13
C ILE A 116 -5.32 -7.07 3.53
N LEU A 117 -4.43 -6.12 3.26
CA LEU A 117 -3.02 -6.22 3.65
C LEU A 117 -2.83 -6.24 5.16
N LEU A 118 -3.57 -5.43 5.91
CA LEU A 118 -3.55 -5.45 7.38
C LEU A 118 -4.04 -6.79 7.93
N ASP A 119 -5.18 -7.30 7.44
CA ASP A 119 -5.74 -8.57 7.90
C ASP A 119 -4.75 -9.72 7.64
N LYS A 120 -4.07 -9.70 6.48
CA LYS A 120 -3.00 -10.66 6.17
C LYS A 120 -1.83 -10.57 7.14
N ARG A 121 -1.33 -9.36 7.44
CA ARG A 121 -0.24 -9.18 8.43
C ARG A 121 -0.65 -9.69 9.81
N ALA A 122 -1.84 -9.32 10.27
CA ALA A 122 -2.37 -9.76 11.57
C ALA A 122 -2.49 -11.29 11.65
N MET A 123 -2.90 -11.95 10.56
CA MET A 123 -2.89 -13.41 10.51
C MET A 123 -1.47 -13.98 10.62
N PHE A 124 -0.52 -13.50 9.83
CA PHE A 124 0.88 -13.97 9.88
C PHE A 124 1.52 -13.80 11.26
N GLU A 125 1.25 -12.67 11.91
CA GLU A 125 1.73 -12.39 13.26
C GLU A 125 1.11 -13.35 14.30
N LYS A 126 -0.18 -13.66 14.15
CA LYS A 126 -0.87 -14.65 15.00
C LYS A 126 -0.33 -16.08 14.80
N TYR A 127 -0.01 -16.49 13.57
CA TYR A 127 0.62 -17.79 13.31
C TYR A 127 2.04 -17.87 13.89
N THR A 128 2.84 -16.82 13.73
CA THR A 128 4.23 -16.77 14.20
C THR A 128 4.32 -16.75 15.73
N SER A 129 3.45 -15.99 16.39
CA SER A 129 3.36 -15.95 17.85
C SER A 129 2.86 -17.25 18.45
N ALA A 130 1.85 -17.89 17.83
CA ALA A 130 1.37 -19.20 18.28
C ALA A 130 2.47 -20.28 18.17
N PHE A 131 3.27 -20.26 17.11
CA PHE A 131 4.42 -21.15 16.95
C PHE A 131 5.48 -20.90 18.03
N SER A 132 5.85 -19.63 18.26
CA SER A 132 6.84 -19.26 19.28
C SER A 132 6.38 -19.61 20.69
N ALA A 133 5.10 -19.37 21.00
CA ALA A 133 4.50 -19.74 22.29
C ALA A 133 4.49 -21.26 22.50
N THR A 134 4.23 -22.03 21.44
CA THR A 134 4.28 -23.50 21.49
C THR A 134 5.70 -23.99 21.70
N ALA A 135 6.69 -23.43 20.98
CA ALA A 135 8.11 -23.77 21.17
C ALA A 135 8.59 -23.45 22.60
N LEU A 136 8.22 -22.28 23.12
CA LEU A 136 8.54 -21.89 24.50
C LEU A 136 7.86 -22.81 25.52
N LYS A 137 6.61 -23.20 25.26
CA LYS A 137 5.89 -24.16 26.11
C LYS A 137 6.54 -25.54 26.12
N VAL A 138 7.00 -26.02 24.95
CA VAL A 138 7.77 -27.28 24.84
C VAL A 138 9.09 -27.16 25.61
N ALA A 139 9.84 -26.06 25.41
CA ALA A 139 11.09 -25.81 26.11
C ALA A 139 10.91 -25.77 27.63
N ALA A 140 9.90 -25.04 28.14
CA ALA A 140 9.59 -24.98 29.56
C ALA A 140 9.16 -26.35 30.13
N SER A 141 8.44 -27.16 29.35
CA SER A 141 8.02 -28.51 29.78
C SER A 141 9.18 -29.50 29.80
N THR A 142 10.14 -29.36 28.89
CA THR A 142 11.35 -30.20 28.87
C THR A 142 12.41 -29.72 29.86
N GLU A 143 12.46 -28.43 30.20
CA GLU A 143 13.37 -27.93 31.23
C GLU A 143 13.11 -28.58 32.59
N GLY A 144 11.84 -28.78 32.99
CA GLY A 144 11.53 -29.52 34.22
C GLY A 144 12.07 -30.96 34.25
N ILE A 145 12.09 -31.63 33.09
CA ILE A 145 12.55 -33.03 32.93
C ILE A 145 14.07 -33.10 32.82
N LEU A 146 14.68 -32.17 32.07
CA LEU A 146 16.13 -32.11 31.82
C LEU A 146 16.93 -31.51 32.98
N ARG A 147 16.29 -30.77 33.90
CA ARG A 147 16.95 -30.20 35.09
C ARG A 147 17.46 -31.26 36.07
N GLN A 148 16.99 -32.51 35.97
CA GLN A 148 17.48 -33.64 36.77
C GLN A 148 18.66 -34.39 36.13
N GLY A 149 19.12 -33.98 34.93
CA GLY A 149 20.18 -34.67 34.18
C GLY A 149 19.69 -35.92 33.44
N PHE A 150 20.51 -36.42 32.51
CA PHE A 150 20.24 -37.67 31.78
C PHE A 150 20.53 -38.87 32.68
N ASN A 151 19.51 -39.67 32.99
CA ASN A 151 19.64 -40.94 33.72
C ASN A 151 18.82 -42.03 33.02
N GLU A 152 19.15 -43.31 33.23
CA GLU A 152 18.49 -44.46 32.56
C GLU A 152 16.97 -44.48 32.77
N GLU A 153 16.47 -44.09 33.96
CA GLU A 153 15.03 -44.05 34.25
C GLU A 153 14.24 -42.98 33.47
N ASN A 154 14.83 -41.81 33.23
CA ASN A 154 14.15 -40.72 32.49
C ASN A 154 14.21 -40.93 30.97
N SER A 155 15.12 -41.78 30.47
CA SER A 155 15.31 -42.04 29.04
C SER A 155 14.41 -43.15 28.47
N MET A 156 13.71 -43.89 29.35
CA MET A 156 12.81 -45.00 28.98
C MET A 156 11.31 -44.71 29.18
N LYS A 157 10.93 -43.45 29.46
CA LYS A 157 9.53 -42.98 29.54
C LYS A 157 9.24 -41.95 28.45
#